data_AF-A0A1I5UFC1-F1
#
_entry.id   AF-A0A1I5UFC1-F1
#
_cell.length_a   1.000
_cell.length_b   1.000
_cell.length_c   1.000
_cell.angle_alpha   90.00
_cell.angle_beta   90.00
_cell.angle_gamma   90.00
#
_symmetry.space_group_name_H-M   'P 1'
#
loop_
_entity.id
_entity.type
_entity.pdbx_description
1 polymer ?
#
loop_
_entity_poly.entity_id
_entity_poly.type
_entity_poly.pdbx_seq_one_letter_code
_entity_poly.pdbx_strand_id
1 'polypeptide(L)'
;MCFLLLFVTAAAGFHEAPFSSSDSKAGPARYTLILEQEMPDGKIVTEKKMETVWSMPDFWMKYKDWKVVDQNQEEITLRRSEHGK
;
A
#
# COMPACT_ATOMS: atom_id res chain seq x y z
N MET A 1 15.66 -40.08 -40.18
CA MET A 1 16.96 -39.39 -40.03
C MET A 1 17.14 -38.42 -41.19
N CYS A 2 17.16 -37.12 -40.89
CA CYS A 2 17.93 -36.11 -41.62
C CYS A 2 18.08 -34.92 -40.66
N PHE A 3 19.18 -34.91 -39.92
CA PHE A 3 19.59 -33.76 -39.12
C PHE A 3 20.06 -32.67 -40.09
N LEU A 4 19.59 -31.44 -39.91
CA LEU A 4 20.43 -30.25 -40.07
C LEU A 4 19.75 -29.05 -39.40
N LEU A 5 20.51 -28.47 -38.47
CA LEU A 5 20.23 -27.31 -37.64
C LEU A 5 20.05 -26.04 -38.47
N LEU A 6 19.06 -25.21 -38.10
CA LEU A 6 19.22 -23.76 -38.15
C LEU A 6 18.79 -23.20 -36.79
N PHE A 7 19.79 -22.81 -36.01
CA PHE A 7 19.60 -21.85 -34.92
C PHE A 7 19.12 -20.53 -35.55
N VAL A 8 17.94 -20.06 -35.16
CA VAL A 8 17.62 -18.63 -35.21
C VAL A 8 17.29 -18.20 -33.79
N THR A 9 18.30 -17.66 -33.12
CA THR A 9 18.13 -16.87 -31.92
C THR A 9 17.44 -15.57 -32.33
N ALA A 10 16.24 -15.32 -31.82
CA ALA A 10 15.68 -13.98 -31.79
C ALA A 10 15.06 -13.77 -30.41
N ALA A 11 15.88 -13.25 -29.50
CA ALA A 11 15.37 -12.57 -28.32
C ALA A 11 14.62 -11.32 -28.80
N ALA A 12 13.29 -11.42 -28.96
CA ALA A 12 12.39 -10.30 -29.23
C ALA A 12 10.94 -10.81 -29.09
N GLY A 13 10.13 -10.41 -28.10
CA GLY A 13 10.36 -9.44 -27.06
C GLY A 13 9.40 -9.70 -25.91
N PHE A 14 9.96 -9.70 -24.70
CA PHE A 14 9.24 -9.12 -23.60
C PHE A 14 9.17 -7.62 -23.92
N HIS A 15 7.99 -7.12 -24.28
CA HIS A 15 7.72 -5.68 -24.21
C HIS A 15 7.71 -5.33 -22.72
N GLU A 16 8.90 -5.14 -22.14
CA GLU A 16 9.02 -4.24 -21.00
C GLU A 16 8.67 -2.86 -21.55
N ALA A 17 7.40 -2.48 -21.38
CA ALA A 17 7.02 -1.08 -21.44
C ALA A 17 8.02 -0.34 -20.57
N PRO A 18 8.61 0.78 -21.04
CA PRO A 18 9.40 1.62 -20.15
C PRO A 18 8.44 1.99 -19.02
N PHE A 19 8.68 1.46 -17.82
CA PHE A 19 8.13 2.07 -16.62
C PHE A 19 8.69 3.49 -16.67
N SER A 20 7.87 4.40 -17.17
CA SER A 20 8.16 5.81 -17.23
C SER A 20 8.33 6.22 -15.78
N SER A 21 9.59 6.24 -15.33
CA SER A 21 10.02 6.78 -14.06
C SER A 21 9.84 8.29 -14.12
N SER A 22 8.57 8.70 -14.15
CA SER A 22 8.16 10.02 -13.71
C SER A 22 8.32 9.99 -12.19
N ASP A 23 9.55 10.25 -11.76
CA ASP A 23 9.89 10.67 -10.40
C ASP A 23 9.27 12.06 -10.17
N SER A 24 7.95 12.12 -10.18
CA SER A 24 7.21 13.24 -9.64
C SER A 24 7.46 13.18 -8.14
N LYS A 25 8.34 14.05 -7.64
CA LYS A 25 8.40 14.40 -6.22
C LYS A 25 7.04 14.93 -5.80
N ALA A 26 6.11 14.02 -5.53
CA ALA A 26 4.85 14.32 -4.90
C ALA A 26 5.20 14.88 -3.52
N GLY A 27 4.71 16.08 -3.21
CA GLY A 27 4.78 16.62 -1.85
C GLY A 27 4.06 15.67 -0.87
N PRO A 28 4.19 15.92 0.45
CA PRO A 28 3.53 15.06 1.43
C PRO A 28 2.02 15.04 1.19
N ALA A 29 1.45 13.83 1.18
CA ALA A 29 0.01 13.63 1.06
C ALA A 29 -0.67 13.94 2.40
N ARG A 30 -1.91 14.42 2.38
CA ARG A 30 -2.70 14.64 3.59
C ARG A 30 -3.93 13.77 3.56
N TYR A 31 -4.12 13.01 4.62
CA TYR A 31 -5.27 12.13 4.78
C TYR A 31 -6.01 12.48 6.05
N THR A 32 -7.33 12.35 5.99
CA THR A 32 -8.14 12.18 7.20
C THR A 32 -7.93 10.76 7.69
N LEU A 33 -7.34 10.59 8.87
CA LEU A 33 -7.13 9.30 9.48
C LEU A 33 -8.19 9.06 10.55
N ILE A 34 -9.00 8.02 10.37
CA ILE A 34 -9.95 7.51 11.36
C ILE A 34 -9.34 6.28 12.02
N LEU A 35 -9.14 6.34 13.35
CA LEU A 35 -8.67 5.23 14.16
C LEU A 35 -9.81 4.72 15.03
N GLU A 36 -10.15 3.45 14.86
CA GLU A 36 -11.16 2.76 15.63
C GLU A 36 -10.50 1.75 16.56
N GLN A 37 -10.69 1.90 17.86
CA GLN A 37 -10.19 0.97 18.86
C GLN A 37 -11.36 0.20 19.47
N GLU A 38 -11.35 -1.11 19.32
CA GLU A 38 -12.31 -2.00 19.97
C GLU A 38 -11.79 -2.41 21.35
N MET A 39 -12.55 -2.01 22.37
CA MET A 39 -12.32 -2.32 23.77
C MET A 39 -12.80 -3.74 24.10
N PRO A 40 -12.32 -4.35 25.20
CA PRO A 40 -12.75 -5.70 25.61
C PRO A 40 -14.25 -5.83 25.92
N ASP A 41 -14.95 -4.72 26.21
CA ASP A 41 -16.40 -4.70 26.42
C ASP A 41 -17.20 -4.55 25.11
N GLY A 42 -16.52 -4.58 23.95
CA GLY A 42 -17.11 -4.41 22.63
C GLY A 42 -17.41 -2.97 22.24
N LYS A 43 -17.04 -1.97 23.07
CA LYS A 43 -17.17 -0.56 22.69
C LYS A 43 -16.09 -0.18 21.67
N ILE A 44 -16.49 0.63 20.69
CA ILE A 44 -15.57 1.22 19.72
C ILE A 44 -15.30 2.67 20.09
N VAL A 45 -14.02 3.00 20.27
CA VAL A 45 -13.54 4.36 20.46
C VAL A 45 -12.98 4.86 19.12
N THR A 46 -13.51 5.96 18.62
CA THR A 46 -13.10 6.54 17.33
C THR A 46 -12.33 7.84 17.53
N GLU A 47 -11.14 7.94 16.94
CA GLU A 47 -10.33 9.16 16.84
C GLU A 47 -10.22 9.57 15.35
N LYS A 48 -10.57 10.82 15.01
CA LYS A 48 -10.39 11.37 13.65
C LYS A 48 -9.35 12.48 13.70
N LYS A 49 -8.31 12.40 12.86
CA LYS A 49 -7.24 13.40 12.80
C LYS A 49 -6.71 13.60 11.38
N MET A 50 -6.07 14.75 11.14
CA MET A 50 -5.37 15.03 9.88
C MET A 50 -3.93 14.51 9.98
N GLU A 51 -3.57 13.55 9.13
CA GLU A 51 -2.21 12.99 9.07
C GLU A 51 -1.50 13.48 7.80
N THR A 52 -0.26 13.93 7.94
CA THR A 52 0.62 14.29 6.82
C THR A 52 1.58 13.14 6.55
N VAL A 53 1.45 12.49 5.40
CA VAL A 53 2.21 11.32 4.98
C VAL A 53 3.31 11.73 4.02
N TRP A 54 4.56 11.68 4.51
CA TRP A 54 5.76 11.95 3.72
C TRP A 54 6.21 10.74 2.91
N SER A 55 5.95 9.54 3.44
CA SER A 55 6.36 8.26 2.91
C SER A 55 5.28 7.25 3.28
N MET A 56 4.67 6.64 2.26
CA MET A 56 3.65 5.62 2.47
C MET A 56 4.20 4.39 3.24
N PRO A 57 5.42 3.89 2.97
CA PRO A 57 6.05 2.86 3.80
C PRO A 57 6.14 3.23 5.29
N ASP A 58 6.56 4.46 5.62
CA ASP A 58 6.71 4.89 7.02
C ASP A 58 5.36 4.99 7.72
N PHE A 59 4.34 5.46 6.99
CA PHE A 59 2.97 5.49 7.48
C PHE A 59 2.47 4.08 7.82
N TRP A 60 2.66 3.10 6.93
CA TRP A 60 2.25 1.72 7.21
C TRP A 60 3.05 1.06 8.32
N MET A 61 4.34 1.39 8.47
CA MET A 61 5.16 0.92 9.58
C MET A 61 4.63 1.44 10.92
N LYS A 62 4.22 2.71 11.00
CA LYS A 62 3.62 3.33 12.19
C LYS A 62 2.32 2.64 12.62
N TYR A 63 1.53 2.18 11.65
CA TYR A 63 0.23 1.53 11.88
C TYR A 63 0.22 0.03 11.57
N LYS A 64 1.37 -0.64 11.61
CA LYS A 64 1.52 -2.06 11.21
C LYS A 64 0.63 -3.04 11.98
N ASP A 65 0.28 -2.70 13.22
CA ASP A 65 -0.54 -3.53 14.11
C ASP A 65 -2.04 -3.17 14.01
N TRP A 66 -2.41 -2.25 13.11
CA TRP A 66 -3.78 -1.87 12.82
C TRP A 66 -4.26 -2.52 11.52
N LYS A 67 -5.54 -2.87 11.45
CA LYS A 67 -6.17 -3.41 10.24
C LYS A 67 -6.76 -2.25 9.43
N VAL A 68 -6.55 -2.24 8.12
CA VAL A 68 -7.24 -1.31 7.21
C VAL A 68 -8.69 -1.77 7.05
N VAL A 69 -9.64 -0.90 7.41
CA VAL A 69 -11.08 -1.16 7.25
C VAL A 69 -11.57 -0.56 5.93
N ASP A 70 -11.17 0.67 5.64
CA ASP A 70 -11.50 1.38 4.41
C ASP A 70 -10.35 2.33 4.05
N GLN A 71 -10.16 2.58 2.75
CA GLN A 71 -9.18 3.54 2.26
C GLN A 71 -9.65 4.12 0.93
N ASN A 72 -9.63 5.45 0.84
CA ASN A 72 -9.83 6.18 -0.41
C ASN A 72 -8.74 7.27 -0.58
N GLN A 73 -8.95 8.20 -1.53
CA GLN A 73 -7.96 9.23 -1.86
C GLN A 73 -7.81 10.29 -0.77
N GLU A 74 -8.80 10.46 0.11
CA GLU A 74 -8.85 11.52 1.13
C GLU A 74 -8.83 10.97 2.55
N GLU A 75 -9.35 9.76 2.78
CA GLU A 75 -9.55 9.17 4.09
C GLU A 75 -9.00 7.75 4.19
N ILE A 76 -8.46 7.42 5.36
CA ILE A 76 -7.98 6.08 5.73
C ILE A 76 -8.64 5.73 7.06
N THR A 77 -9.35 4.61 7.10
CA THR A 77 -9.96 4.07 8.33
C THR A 77 -9.20 2.83 8.77
N LEU A 78 -8.64 2.89 9.97
CA LEU A 78 -7.89 1.79 10.59
C LEU A 78 -8.60 1.32 11.86
N ARG A 79 -8.59 0.02 12.10
CA ARG A 79 -9.15 -0.58 13.31
C ARG A 79 -8.14 -1.46 14.03
N ARG A 80 -8.09 -1.34 15.36
CA ARG A 80 -7.34 -2.23 16.25
C ARG A 80 -8.27 -2.78 17.32
N SER A 81 -8.21 -4.08 17.56
CA SER A 81 -8.82 -4.72 18.73
C SER A 81 -7.74 -4.93 19.80
N GLU A 82 -8.04 -4.62 21.07
CA GLU A 82 -7.12 -4.92 22.19
C GLU A 82 -6.93 -6.44 22.41
N HIS A 83 -7.68 -7.29 21.71
CA HIS A 83 -7.54 -8.75 21.67
C HIS A 83 -6.34 -9.25 20.82
N GLY A 84 -5.17 -8.63 21.01
CA GLY A 84 -4.02 -8.78 20.13
C GLY A 84 -2.70 -9.14 20.82
N LYS A 85 -2.71 -9.87 21.94
CA LYS A 85 -1.64 -10.81 22.31
C LYS A 85 -2.09 -11.82 23.36
#